data_AF-Q9XDX1-F1
#
_entry.id   AF-Q9XDX1-F1
#
_cell.length_a   1.000
_cell.length_b   1.000
_cell.length_c   1.000
_cell.angle_alpha   90.00
_cell.angle_beta   90.00
_cell.angle_gamma   90.00
#
_symmetry.space_group_name_H-M   'P 1'
#
loop_
_entity.id
_entity.type
_entity.pdbx_description
1 polymer ?
#
loop_
_entity_poly.entity_id
_entity_poly.type
_entity_poly.pdbx_seq_one_letter_code
_entity_poly.pdbx_strand_id
1 'polypeptide(L)'
;MVAKPIFRTCGFTGLKIHDEAEKLIKINAVTAIVVLAVGGLFGLLVALTRWPTVHLLPADLFYLALTAHGIDILIVWCIFFEVALMYFASAILLQSRLATPKMGWVAYALMVLGAGITNWKVLEGNSSVMMTSYVPMQADPLFYVGLILFAVGALIACFIFLGTLVVAKAEKTYEGSIPLVTFGALTACIIAIYTISSGAIILIPTFLWSVGLISHIDPLMYKVVWWGMGHSSQQINVAAHIAVWYAIAAILFGAKPLSEKVSRCAYLTYIFFLQIASAHHLLVEPGLSSAFKIFNTSYGMYLAVLGSMIHGLTVPGCIEAAQRKKGFNNGLFEWLRKAPWGNPIFSGMFLSLILFGFLGGISGVTMGVEQINIMIHNTIYVPGHFHATVAAGTTLAFMAITYFLVPVLFGRELILPGLAKLQPYLFGLGMGVFSLFMMGAGTLGVSRRHWDMAFSDLRTPSLMLPLPS
;
A
#
# COMPACT_ATOMS: atom_id res chain seq x y z
N MET A 1 -35.00 -1.17 -22.15
CA MET A 1 -33.87 -1.70 -22.96
C MET A 1 -32.57 -1.32 -22.29
N VAL A 2 -31.71 -2.29 -21.97
CA VAL A 2 -30.35 -2.01 -21.48
C VAL A 2 -29.50 -1.71 -22.72
N ALA A 3 -28.86 -0.55 -22.77
CA ALA A 3 -27.97 -0.19 -23.88
C ALA A 3 -26.86 -1.24 -24.05
N LYS A 4 -26.52 -1.59 -25.30
CA LYS A 4 -25.43 -2.53 -25.56
C LYS A 4 -24.10 -1.95 -25.05
N PRO A 5 -23.24 -2.77 -24.42
CA PRO A 5 -21.94 -2.31 -23.95
C PRO A 5 -21.07 -1.85 -25.12
N ILE A 6 -20.43 -0.70 -24.97
CA ILE A 6 -19.55 -0.11 -25.97
C ILE A 6 -18.12 -0.54 -25.70
N PHE A 7 -17.45 -1.07 -26.73
CA PHE A 7 -16.06 -1.51 -26.67
C PHE A 7 -15.23 -0.82 -27.74
N ARG A 8 -13.96 -0.54 -27.42
CA ARG A 8 -12.92 -0.21 -28.40
C ARG A 8 -11.81 -1.25 -28.38
N THR A 9 -11.11 -1.43 -29.48
CA THR A 9 -9.89 -2.23 -29.52
C THR A 9 -8.68 -1.34 -29.26
N CYS A 10 -7.80 -1.73 -28.34
CA CYS A 10 -6.57 -1.00 -28.09
C CYS A 10 -5.57 -1.18 -29.23
N GLY A 11 -5.11 -0.08 -29.84
CA GLY A 11 -4.11 -0.13 -30.91
C GLY A 11 -2.73 -0.66 -30.47
N PHE A 12 -2.39 -0.56 -29.18
CA PHE A 12 -1.11 -1.02 -28.64
C PHE A 12 -1.11 -2.49 -28.23
N THR A 13 -2.21 -2.98 -27.64
CA THR A 13 -2.27 -4.32 -27.04
C THR A 13 -3.24 -5.27 -27.73
N GLY A 14 -4.11 -4.78 -28.62
CA GLY A 14 -5.18 -5.55 -29.24
C GLY A 14 -6.32 -5.93 -28.29
N LEU A 15 -6.26 -5.54 -27.00
CA LEU A 15 -7.30 -5.86 -26.01
C LEU A 15 -8.60 -5.11 -26.30
N LYS A 16 -9.73 -5.78 -26.04
CA LYS A 16 -11.06 -5.15 -26.02
C LYS A 16 -11.22 -4.38 -24.71
N ILE A 17 -11.53 -3.10 -24.82
CA ILE A 17 -11.67 -2.17 -23.70
C ILE A 17 -13.12 -1.71 -23.63
N HIS A 18 -13.78 -2.04 -22.53
CA HIS A 18 -15.12 -1.54 -22.22
C HIS A 18 -15.05 -0.07 -21.81
N ASP A 19 -15.83 0.79 -22.46
CA ASP A 19 -15.75 2.26 -22.29
C ASP A 19 -15.99 2.72 -20.84
N GLU A 20 -17.02 2.19 -20.17
CA GLU A 20 -17.29 2.54 -18.77
C GLU A 20 -16.21 2.01 -17.81
N ALA A 21 -15.61 0.85 -18.12
CA ALA A 21 -14.49 0.35 -17.33
C ALA A 21 -13.29 1.28 -17.46
N GLU A 22 -12.98 1.69 -18.69
CA GLU A 22 -11.87 2.58 -18.99
C GLU A 22 -12.00 3.93 -18.28
N LYS A 23 -13.18 4.56 -18.31
CA LYS A 23 -13.45 5.82 -17.59
C LYS A 23 -13.21 5.68 -16.10
N LEU A 24 -13.75 4.62 -15.48
CA LEU A 24 -13.59 4.37 -14.05
C LEU A 24 -12.13 4.05 -13.68
N ILE A 25 -11.41 3.28 -14.50
CA ILE A 25 -9.98 3.02 -14.28
C ILE A 25 -9.20 4.33 -14.34
N LYS A 26 -9.43 5.16 -15.37
CA LYS A 26 -8.74 6.45 -15.54
C LYS A 26 -8.99 7.38 -14.37
N ILE A 27 -10.24 7.57 -13.95
CA ILE A 27 -10.55 8.53 -12.89
C ILE A 27 -9.98 8.10 -11.53
N ASN A 28 -10.04 6.79 -11.20
CA ASN A 28 -9.44 6.26 -9.97
C ASN A 28 -7.90 6.40 -10.02
N ALA A 29 -7.26 6.02 -11.14
CA ALA A 29 -5.81 6.13 -11.29
C ALA A 29 -5.30 7.58 -11.24
N VAL A 30 -5.99 8.52 -11.89
CA VAL A 30 -5.64 9.94 -11.84
C VAL A 30 -5.84 10.49 -10.43
N THR A 31 -6.95 10.14 -9.76
CA THR A 31 -7.19 10.55 -8.37
C THR A 31 -6.10 10.03 -7.45
N ALA A 32 -5.66 8.77 -7.60
CA ALA A 32 -4.55 8.21 -6.85
C ALA A 32 -3.26 9.02 -7.04
N ILE A 33 -2.91 9.40 -8.26
CA ILE A 33 -1.69 10.19 -8.55
C ILE A 33 -1.78 11.59 -7.93
N VAL A 34 -2.95 12.24 -7.99
CA VAL A 34 -3.17 13.56 -7.36
C VAL A 34 -3.01 13.46 -5.85
N VAL A 35 -3.63 12.46 -5.21
CA VAL A 35 -3.51 12.25 -3.76
C VAL A 35 -2.07 11.88 -3.36
N LEU A 36 -1.37 11.08 -4.17
CA LEU A 36 0.05 10.80 -3.95
C LEU A 36 0.89 12.09 -3.93
N ALA A 37 0.61 13.04 -4.83
CA ALA A 37 1.30 14.33 -4.85
C ALA A 37 1.00 15.16 -3.59
N VAL A 38 -0.28 15.22 -3.17
CA VAL A 38 -0.71 15.94 -1.97
C VAL A 38 -0.12 15.32 -0.69
N GLY A 39 -0.27 14.02 -0.52
CA GLY A 39 0.32 13.28 0.61
C GLY A 39 1.85 13.36 0.61
N GLY A 40 2.48 13.35 -0.57
CA GLY A 40 3.92 13.54 -0.74
C GLY A 40 4.40 14.93 -0.32
N LEU A 41 3.63 15.98 -0.63
CA LEU A 41 3.88 17.33 -0.16
C LEU A 41 3.85 17.41 1.37
N PHE A 42 2.84 16.83 2.02
CA PHE A 42 2.81 16.76 3.49
C PHE A 42 4.00 15.98 4.06
N GLY A 43 4.42 14.90 3.39
CA GLY A 43 5.62 14.14 3.77
C GLY A 43 6.90 14.98 3.67
N LEU A 44 7.02 15.79 2.61
CA LEU A 44 8.14 16.72 2.45
C LEU A 44 8.15 17.78 3.56
N LEU A 45 6.99 18.36 3.89
CA LEU A 45 6.86 19.32 4.99
C LEU A 45 7.28 18.71 6.34
N VAL A 46 6.86 17.47 6.62
CA VAL A 46 7.28 16.72 7.81
C VAL A 46 8.80 16.52 7.81
N ALA A 47 9.39 16.11 6.68
CA ALA A 47 10.83 15.89 6.58
C ALA A 47 11.64 17.18 6.79
N LEU A 48 11.23 18.28 6.16
CA LEU A 48 11.87 19.59 6.30
C LEU A 48 11.71 20.16 7.71
N THR A 49 10.61 19.85 8.40
CA THR A 49 10.43 20.26 9.80
C THR A 49 11.35 19.47 10.73
N ARG A 50 11.55 18.17 10.47
CA ARG A 50 12.43 17.35 11.30
C ARG A 50 13.91 17.63 11.07
N TRP A 51 14.30 18.23 9.94
CA TRP A 51 15.67 18.67 9.72
C TRP A 51 15.98 19.87 10.63
N PRO A 52 16.85 19.75 11.65
CA PRO A 52 17.03 20.81 12.65
C PRO A 52 17.46 22.17 12.09
N THR A 53 18.19 22.18 10.98
CA THR A 53 18.63 23.42 10.31
C THR A 53 17.47 24.15 9.62
N VAL A 54 16.45 23.43 9.17
CA VAL A 54 15.32 23.99 8.41
C VAL A 54 14.12 24.25 9.32
N HIS A 55 13.72 23.25 10.10
CA HIS A 55 12.66 23.31 11.12
C HIS A 55 11.41 24.14 10.72
N LEU A 56 10.86 23.79 9.55
CA LEU A 56 9.94 24.62 8.78
C LEU A 56 8.61 24.95 9.46
N LEU A 57 7.93 23.95 10.05
CA LEU A 57 6.58 24.12 10.60
C LEU A 57 6.60 24.19 12.12
N PRO A 58 5.67 24.93 12.75
CA PRO A 58 5.37 24.78 14.17
C PRO A 58 4.74 23.42 14.48
N ALA A 59 4.69 23.05 15.77
CA ALA A 59 4.32 21.71 16.22
C ALA A 59 2.89 21.30 15.80
N ASP A 60 1.91 22.19 15.93
CA ASP A 60 0.52 21.98 15.52
C ASP A 60 0.41 21.62 14.02
N LEU A 61 1.05 22.42 13.17
CA LEU A 61 1.07 22.18 11.72
C LEU A 61 1.87 20.92 11.36
N PHE A 62 2.91 20.58 12.13
CA PHE A 62 3.64 19.32 11.95
C PHE A 62 2.75 18.09 12.19
N TYR A 63 2.00 18.06 13.29
CA TYR A 63 1.13 16.92 13.61
C TYR A 63 -0.06 16.82 12.65
N LEU A 64 -0.57 17.95 12.19
CA LEU A 64 -1.56 18.04 11.12
C LEU A 64 -1.01 17.47 9.81
N ALA A 65 0.15 17.95 9.34
CA ALA A 65 0.78 17.47 8.12
C ALA A 65 1.12 15.97 8.21
N LEU A 66 1.59 15.50 9.36
CA LEU A 66 1.88 14.08 9.58
C LEU A 66 0.62 13.20 9.56
N THR A 67 -0.51 13.73 10.05
CA THR A 67 -1.80 13.05 9.98
C THR A 67 -2.28 12.94 8.53
N ALA A 68 -2.28 14.06 7.79
CA ALA A 68 -2.66 14.08 6.39
C ALA A 68 -1.77 13.18 5.53
N HIS A 69 -0.44 13.29 5.66
CA HIS A 69 0.53 12.42 4.98
C HIS A 69 0.22 10.94 5.21
N GLY A 70 0.02 10.53 6.46
CA GLY A 70 -0.25 9.13 6.79
C GLY A 70 -1.54 8.61 6.17
N ILE A 71 -2.62 9.40 6.20
CA ILE A 71 -3.91 9.01 5.62
C ILE A 71 -3.82 8.94 4.09
N ASP A 72 -3.27 9.98 3.47
CA ASP A 72 -3.22 10.08 2.02
C ASP A 72 -2.30 9.02 1.40
N ILE A 73 -1.13 8.76 2.02
CA ILE A 73 -0.10 7.85 1.50
C ILE A 73 -0.31 6.39 1.92
N LEU A 74 -0.94 6.09 3.06
CA LEU A 74 -1.12 4.70 3.48
C LEU A 74 -2.51 4.14 3.16
N ILE A 75 -3.49 5.01 2.89
CA ILE A 75 -4.89 4.61 2.66
C ILE A 75 -5.36 5.12 1.30
N VAL A 76 -5.47 6.44 1.14
CA VAL A 76 -6.29 7.02 0.07
C VAL A 76 -5.70 6.75 -1.31
N TRP A 77 -4.43 7.10 -1.56
CA TRP A 77 -3.84 6.93 -2.89
C TRP A 77 -3.73 5.45 -3.29
N CYS A 78 -3.30 4.59 -2.35
CA CYS A 78 -3.16 3.15 -2.56
C CYS A 78 -4.49 2.54 -3.00
N ILE A 79 -5.55 2.78 -2.23
CA ILE A 79 -6.85 2.15 -2.48
C ILE A 79 -7.47 2.66 -3.79
N PHE A 80 -7.32 3.95 -4.13
CA PHE A 80 -7.73 4.43 -5.45
C PHE A 80 -6.99 3.70 -6.59
N PHE A 81 -5.68 3.51 -6.46
CA PHE A 81 -4.91 2.80 -7.47
C PHE A 81 -5.28 1.30 -7.53
N GLU A 82 -5.50 0.67 -6.39
CA GLU A 82 -5.92 -0.74 -6.30
C GLU A 82 -7.30 -0.97 -6.91
N VAL A 83 -8.25 -0.04 -6.74
CA VAL A 83 -9.55 -0.08 -7.42
C VAL A 83 -9.36 -0.01 -8.94
N ALA A 84 -8.51 0.89 -9.42
CA ALA A 84 -8.18 0.97 -10.84
C ALA A 84 -7.53 -0.34 -11.35
N LEU A 85 -6.61 -0.92 -10.59
CA LEU A 85 -5.97 -2.20 -10.89
C LEU A 85 -6.97 -3.35 -10.92
N MET A 86 -7.90 -3.42 -9.97
CA MET A 86 -8.95 -4.42 -9.91
C MET A 86 -9.84 -4.35 -11.16
N TYR A 87 -10.34 -3.17 -11.51
CA TYR A 87 -11.16 -3.00 -12.72
C TYR A 87 -10.38 -3.31 -14.00
N PHE A 88 -9.10 -2.95 -14.07
CA PHE A 88 -8.24 -3.35 -15.18
C PHE A 88 -8.08 -4.87 -15.26
N ALA A 89 -7.83 -5.53 -14.13
CA ALA A 89 -7.56 -6.95 -14.06
C ALA A 89 -8.80 -7.84 -14.30
N SER A 90 -10.01 -7.35 -14.02
CA SER A 90 -11.26 -8.09 -14.27
C SER A 90 -11.93 -7.73 -15.60
N ALA A 91 -11.97 -6.46 -15.99
CA ALA A 91 -12.65 -6.04 -17.23
C ALA A 91 -11.70 -6.08 -18.42
N ILE A 92 -10.54 -5.44 -18.33
CA ILE A 92 -9.65 -5.26 -19.49
C ILE A 92 -8.86 -6.54 -19.78
N LEU A 93 -8.21 -7.14 -18.77
CA LEU A 93 -7.42 -8.36 -18.97
C LEU A 93 -8.27 -9.56 -19.37
N LEU A 94 -9.50 -9.66 -18.87
CA LEU A 94 -10.44 -10.73 -19.26
C LEU A 94 -11.30 -10.36 -20.48
N GLN A 95 -11.08 -9.18 -21.08
CA GLN A 95 -11.85 -8.69 -22.23
C GLN A 95 -13.37 -8.71 -21.99
N SER A 96 -13.79 -8.42 -20.77
CA SER A 96 -15.18 -8.42 -20.31
C SER A 96 -15.69 -7.00 -20.06
N ARG A 97 -17.01 -6.82 -20.05
CA ARG A 97 -17.62 -5.58 -19.56
C ARG A 97 -17.57 -5.52 -18.05
N LEU A 98 -17.45 -4.31 -17.51
CA LEU A 98 -17.54 -4.08 -16.07
C LEU A 98 -18.96 -4.38 -15.56
N ALA A 99 -19.07 -5.04 -14.42
CA ALA A 99 -20.34 -5.18 -13.72
C ALA A 99 -20.81 -3.81 -13.17
N THR A 100 -22.12 -3.55 -13.28
CA THR A 100 -22.80 -2.41 -12.63
C THR A 100 -22.03 -1.07 -12.64
N PRO A 101 -21.59 -0.55 -13.80
CA PRO A 101 -20.73 0.64 -13.88
C PRO A 101 -21.31 1.89 -13.20
N LYS A 102 -22.64 2.02 -13.14
CA LYS A 102 -23.32 3.08 -12.37
C LYS A 102 -22.97 3.05 -10.89
N MET A 103 -22.90 1.86 -10.29
CA MET A 103 -22.44 1.70 -8.90
C MET A 103 -20.94 1.99 -8.77
N GLY A 104 -20.16 1.82 -9.84
CA GLY A 104 -18.75 2.23 -9.86
C GLY A 104 -18.57 3.74 -9.70
N TRP A 105 -19.45 4.54 -10.29
CA TRP A 105 -19.48 5.99 -10.07
C TRP A 105 -19.93 6.36 -8.66
N VAL A 106 -20.90 5.63 -8.09
CA VAL A 106 -21.30 5.81 -6.67
C VAL A 106 -20.12 5.48 -5.73
N ALA A 107 -19.44 4.35 -5.96
CA ALA A 107 -18.25 3.95 -5.20
C ALA A 107 -17.17 5.04 -5.25
N TYR A 108 -16.86 5.53 -6.46
CA TYR A 108 -15.90 6.62 -6.65
C TYR A 108 -16.30 7.90 -5.90
N ALA A 109 -17.57 8.32 -6.01
CA ALA A 109 -18.06 9.51 -5.32
C ALA A 109 -17.96 9.38 -3.79
N LEU A 110 -18.32 8.23 -3.23
CA LEU A 110 -18.17 7.95 -1.80
C LEU A 110 -16.71 8.01 -1.34
N MET A 111 -15.79 7.44 -2.13
CA MET A 111 -14.35 7.52 -1.84
C MET A 111 -13.84 8.97 -1.89
N VAL A 112 -14.18 9.74 -2.93
CA VAL A 112 -13.76 11.14 -3.02
C VAL A 112 -14.32 11.99 -1.88
N LEU A 113 -15.61 11.85 -1.59
CA LEU A 113 -16.26 12.57 -0.49
C LEU A 113 -15.66 12.17 0.86
N GLY A 114 -15.46 10.88 1.11
CA GLY A 114 -14.87 10.38 2.34
C GLY A 114 -13.45 10.89 2.57
N ALA A 115 -12.59 10.80 1.55
CA ALA A 115 -11.23 11.32 1.59
C ALA A 115 -11.20 12.86 1.76
N GLY A 116 -12.09 13.56 1.05
CA GLY A 116 -12.22 15.02 1.12
C GLY A 116 -12.66 15.51 2.50
N ILE A 117 -13.69 14.89 3.09
CA ILE A 117 -14.17 15.23 4.45
C ILE A 117 -13.07 14.94 5.48
N THR A 118 -12.40 13.79 5.38
CA THR A 118 -11.32 13.41 6.30
C THR A 118 -10.19 14.44 6.25
N ASN A 119 -9.71 14.77 5.05
CA ASN A 119 -8.65 15.77 4.89
C ASN A 119 -9.09 17.16 5.34
N TRP A 120 -10.32 17.57 5.03
CA TRP A 120 -10.86 18.84 5.51
C TRP A 120 -10.81 18.92 7.03
N LYS A 121 -11.26 17.88 7.74
CA LYS A 121 -11.24 17.84 9.21
C LYS A 121 -9.86 17.75 9.82
N VAL A 122 -8.89 17.17 9.12
CA VAL A 122 -7.48 17.24 9.51
C VAL A 122 -6.96 18.68 9.34
N LEU A 123 -7.22 19.31 8.20
CA LEU A 123 -6.74 20.65 7.86
C LEU A 123 -7.39 21.77 8.70
N GLU A 124 -8.58 21.53 9.24
CA GLU A 124 -9.22 22.42 10.22
C GLU A 124 -8.47 22.45 11.57
N GLY A 125 -7.58 21.49 11.82
CA GLY A 125 -6.70 21.45 13.00
C GLY A 125 -7.24 20.67 14.20
N ASN A 126 -8.52 20.31 14.20
CA ASN A 126 -9.16 19.60 15.32
C ASN A 126 -9.06 18.07 15.25
N SER A 127 -8.41 17.52 14.22
CA SER A 127 -8.31 16.06 13.99
C SER A 127 -6.88 15.58 13.75
N SER A 128 -5.87 16.17 14.41
CA SER A 128 -4.45 15.76 14.31
C SER A 128 -4.12 14.48 15.09
N VAL A 129 -4.87 13.41 14.86
CA VAL A 129 -4.83 12.15 15.63
C VAL A 129 -3.96 11.05 14.99
N MET A 130 -3.19 11.40 13.96
CA MET A 130 -2.44 10.48 13.09
C MET A 130 -3.35 9.50 12.34
N MET A 131 -2.80 8.81 11.32
CA MET A 131 -3.52 7.74 10.60
C MET A 131 -4.06 6.63 11.52
N THR A 132 -3.46 6.43 12.69
CA THR A 132 -3.89 5.40 13.65
C THR A 132 -5.09 5.79 14.50
N SER A 133 -5.39 7.10 14.63
CA SER A 133 -6.54 7.62 15.40
C SER A 133 -6.77 6.94 16.76
N TYR A 134 -5.69 6.65 17.49
CA TYR A 134 -5.77 5.89 18.74
C TYR A 134 -6.56 6.65 19.79
N VAL A 135 -7.56 5.98 20.37
CA VAL A 135 -8.21 6.44 21.60
C VAL A 135 -7.18 6.49 22.75
N PRO A 136 -7.29 7.45 23.69
CA PRO A 136 -8.39 8.40 23.90
C PRO A 136 -8.27 9.72 23.12
N MET A 137 -7.38 9.83 22.12
CA MET A 137 -7.31 11.05 21.30
C MET A 137 -8.51 11.10 20.33
N GLN A 138 -9.54 11.84 20.71
CA GLN A 138 -10.76 11.99 19.94
C GLN A 138 -10.57 12.99 18.80
N ALA A 139 -11.01 12.62 17.59
CA ALA A 139 -11.14 13.54 16.45
C ALA A 139 -12.58 14.03 16.30
N ASP A 140 -12.79 15.02 15.43
CA ASP A 140 -14.12 15.47 15.04
C ASP A 140 -14.97 14.30 14.49
N PRO A 141 -16.27 14.18 14.81
CA PRO A 141 -17.10 13.08 14.31
C PRO A 141 -17.08 12.91 12.78
N LEU A 142 -16.99 14.01 12.02
CA LEU A 142 -16.92 13.95 10.57
C LEU A 142 -15.62 13.35 10.04
N PHE A 143 -14.53 13.36 10.83
CA PHE A 143 -13.31 12.63 10.49
C PHE A 143 -13.61 11.13 10.37
N TYR A 144 -14.30 10.55 11.36
CA TYR A 144 -14.67 9.13 11.33
C TYR A 144 -15.71 8.83 10.26
N VAL A 145 -16.70 9.70 10.05
CA VAL A 145 -17.66 9.58 8.94
C VAL A 145 -16.95 9.58 7.59
N GLY A 146 -15.96 10.44 7.39
CA GLY A 146 -15.15 10.48 6.17
C GLY A 146 -14.44 9.16 5.90
N LEU A 147 -13.77 8.59 6.90
CA LEU A 147 -13.13 7.28 6.79
C LEU A 147 -14.13 6.15 6.49
N ILE A 148 -15.30 6.17 7.13
CA ILE A 148 -16.37 5.17 6.92
C ILE A 148 -16.92 5.28 5.50
N LEU A 149 -17.23 6.49 5.00
CA LEU A 149 -17.70 6.71 3.63
C LEU A 149 -16.68 6.22 2.60
N PHE A 150 -15.39 6.51 2.84
CA PHE A 150 -14.31 6.02 2.00
C PHE A 150 -14.29 4.49 1.94
N ALA A 151 -14.35 3.84 3.10
CA ALA A 151 -14.35 2.37 3.22
C ALA A 151 -15.58 1.73 2.55
N VAL A 152 -16.76 2.33 2.67
CA VAL A 152 -17.98 1.86 1.99
C VAL A 152 -17.84 1.96 0.47
N GLY A 153 -17.29 3.07 -0.04
CA GLY A 153 -17.00 3.21 -1.48
C GLY A 153 -16.03 2.15 -1.99
N ALA A 154 -14.94 1.91 -1.26
CA ALA A 154 -13.97 0.86 -1.59
C ALA A 154 -14.61 -0.55 -1.56
N LEU A 155 -15.49 -0.82 -0.59
CA LEU A 155 -16.20 -2.09 -0.50
C LEU A 155 -17.12 -2.34 -1.71
N ILE A 156 -17.84 -1.32 -2.15
CA ILE A 156 -18.66 -1.40 -3.37
C ILE A 156 -17.78 -1.71 -4.58
N ALA A 157 -16.61 -1.10 -4.69
CA ALA A 157 -15.65 -1.37 -5.76
C ALA A 157 -15.15 -2.84 -5.75
N CYS A 158 -14.89 -3.41 -4.57
CA CYS A 158 -14.58 -4.84 -4.42
C CYS A 158 -15.72 -5.73 -4.95
N PHE A 159 -16.98 -5.43 -4.61
CA PHE A 159 -18.11 -6.21 -5.12
C PHE A 159 -18.34 -6.05 -6.63
N ILE A 160 -18.03 -4.87 -7.19
CA ILE A 160 -18.03 -4.67 -8.65
C ILE A 160 -16.96 -5.53 -9.32
N PHE A 161 -15.76 -5.60 -8.74
CA PHE A 161 -14.69 -6.49 -9.23
C PHE A 161 -15.15 -7.95 -9.23
N LEU A 162 -15.69 -8.45 -8.11
CA LEU A 162 -16.20 -9.82 -8.02
C LEU A 162 -17.35 -10.08 -9.00
N GLY A 163 -18.30 -9.15 -9.11
CA GLY A 163 -19.39 -9.22 -10.08
C GLY A 163 -18.87 -9.25 -11.52
N THR A 164 -17.78 -8.55 -11.82
CA THR A 164 -17.14 -8.56 -13.14
C THR A 164 -16.52 -9.91 -13.46
N LEU A 165 -15.92 -10.60 -12.47
CA LEU A 165 -15.44 -11.98 -12.67
C LEU A 165 -16.59 -12.95 -12.99
N VAL A 166 -17.74 -12.79 -12.33
CA VAL A 166 -18.95 -13.59 -12.62
C VAL A 166 -19.45 -13.32 -14.03
N VAL A 167 -19.51 -12.04 -14.43
CA VAL A 167 -19.90 -11.64 -15.80
C VAL A 167 -18.93 -12.21 -16.84
N ALA A 168 -17.63 -12.08 -16.64
CA ALA A 168 -16.61 -12.61 -17.54
C ALA A 168 -16.74 -14.13 -17.72
N LYS A 169 -17.04 -14.86 -16.64
CA LYS A 169 -17.26 -16.31 -16.69
C LYS A 169 -18.56 -16.67 -17.42
N ALA A 170 -19.65 -15.96 -17.13
CA ALA A 170 -20.95 -16.20 -17.76
C ALA A 170 -20.94 -15.88 -19.26
N GLU A 171 -20.23 -14.84 -19.67
CA GLU A 171 -20.05 -14.40 -21.05
C GLU A 171 -18.93 -15.15 -21.78
N LYS A 172 -18.26 -16.10 -21.09
CA LYS A 172 -17.17 -16.94 -21.63
C LYS A 172 -16.06 -16.12 -22.31
N THR A 173 -15.67 -15.00 -21.71
CA THR A 173 -14.62 -14.12 -22.28
C THR A 173 -13.20 -14.67 -22.11
N TYR A 174 -13.05 -15.72 -21.29
CA TYR A 174 -11.81 -16.46 -21.09
C TYR A 174 -12.11 -17.95 -20.82
N GLU A 175 -11.11 -18.81 -21.00
CA GLU A 175 -11.19 -20.24 -20.72
C GLU A 175 -10.34 -20.65 -19.51
N GLY A 176 -10.75 -21.71 -18.83
CA GLY A 176 -10.04 -22.23 -17.66
C GLY A 176 -10.10 -21.31 -16.42
N SER A 177 -8.96 -21.20 -15.73
CA SER A 177 -8.76 -20.38 -14.53
C SER A 177 -8.40 -18.94 -14.91
N ILE A 178 -8.76 -17.98 -14.05
CA ILE A 178 -8.35 -16.57 -14.26
C ILE A 178 -6.82 -16.43 -14.32
N PRO A 179 -6.27 -15.49 -15.12
CA PRO A 179 -4.83 -15.23 -15.19
C PRO A 179 -4.23 -14.93 -13.82
N LEU A 180 -2.94 -15.22 -13.63
CA LEU A 180 -2.27 -15.02 -12.34
C LEU A 180 -2.36 -13.57 -11.84
N VAL A 181 -2.31 -12.59 -12.75
CA VAL A 181 -2.48 -11.16 -12.41
C VAL A 181 -3.86 -10.90 -11.83
N THR A 182 -4.93 -11.41 -12.47
CA THR A 182 -6.30 -11.31 -11.97
C THR A 182 -6.49 -12.10 -10.67
N PHE A 183 -5.78 -13.21 -10.50
CA PHE A 183 -5.77 -13.96 -9.24
C PHE A 183 -5.13 -13.16 -8.10
N GLY A 184 -4.02 -12.45 -8.35
CA GLY A 184 -3.42 -11.55 -7.38
C GLY A 184 -4.34 -10.38 -7.01
N ALA A 185 -5.04 -9.81 -8.00
CA ALA A 185 -6.08 -8.79 -7.74
C ALA A 185 -7.27 -9.36 -6.93
N LEU A 186 -7.64 -10.63 -7.16
CA LEU A 186 -8.65 -11.31 -6.35
C LEU A 186 -8.17 -11.51 -4.90
N THR A 187 -6.91 -11.87 -4.69
CA THR A 187 -6.31 -11.94 -3.35
C THR A 187 -6.36 -10.58 -2.66
N ALA A 188 -5.96 -9.50 -3.37
CA ALA A 188 -6.07 -8.14 -2.84
C ALA A 188 -7.53 -7.79 -2.47
N CYS A 189 -8.50 -8.12 -3.32
CA CYS A 189 -9.93 -7.91 -3.06
C CYS A 189 -10.44 -8.66 -1.82
N ILE A 190 -10.03 -9.93 -1.64
CA ILE A 190 -10.43 -10.72 -0.46
C ILE A 190 -9.86 -10.10 0.82
N ILE A 191 -8.59 -9.71 0.78
CA ILE A 191 -7.95 -9.02 1.91
C ILE A 191 -8.63 -7.69 2.18
N ALA A 192 -8.97 -6.91 1.14
CA ALA A 192 -9.66 -5.63 1.30
C ALA A 192 -11.03 -5.76 1.99
N ILE A 193 -11.81 -6.80 1.66
CA ILE A 193 -13.09 -7.07 2.32
C ILE A 193 -12.87 -7.38 3.81
N TYR A 194 -11.85 -8.18 4.14
CA TYR A 194 -11.47 -8.43 5.54
C TYR A 194 -11.04 -7.13 6.24
N THR A 195 -10.17 -6.34 5.62
CA THR A 195 -9.67 -5.06 6.13
C THR A 195 -10.81 -4.10 6.46
N ILE A 196 -11.76 -3.93 5.53
CA ILE A 196 -12.91 -3.05 5.71
C ILE A 196 -13.85 -3.57 6.80
N SER A 197 -14.04 -4.90 6.87
CA SER A 197 -14.85 -5.51 7.92
C SER A 197 -14.23 -5.28 9.31
N SER A 198 -12.92 -5.50 9.47
CA SER A 198 -12.19 -5.20 10.71
C SER A 198 -12.25 -3.72 11.04
N GLY A 199 -12.16 -2.86 10.03
CA GLY A 199 -12.29 -1.41 10.17
C GLY A 199 -13.68 -1.00 10.66
N ALA A 200 -14.74 -1.58 10.12
CA ALA A 200 -16.11 -1.31 10.55
C ALA A 200 -16.32 -1.68 12.03
N ILE A 201 -15.76 -2.80 12.49
CA ILE A 201 -15.86 -3.25 13.88
C ILE A 201 -15.28 -2.21 14.86
N ILE A 202 -14.28 -1.42 14.46
CA ILE A 202 -13.66 -0.43 15.37
C ILE A 202 -14.01 1.03 15.06
N LEU A 203 -14.11 1.42 13.79
CA LEU A 203 -14.41 2.80 13.40
C LEU A 203 -15.86 3.18 13.68
N ILE A 204 -16.82 2.24 13.58
CA ILE A 204 -18.23 2.53 13.92
C ILE A 204 -18.38 2.82 15.41
N PRO A 205 -17.89 1.98 16.35
CA PRO A 205 -17.89 2.34 17.77
C PRO A 205 -17.14 3.64 18.06
N THR A 206 -16.02 3.90 17.38
CA THR A 206 -15.24 5.12 17.58
C THR A 206 -16.01 6.37 17.14
N PHE A 207 -16.75 6.28 16.02
CA PHE A 207 -17.69 7.31 15.62
C PHE A 207 -18.80 7.51 16.66
N LEU A 208 -19.43 6.43 17.13
CA LEU A 208 -20.49 6.51 18.15
C LEU A 208 -19.98 7.13 19.47
N TRP A 209 -18.73 6.84 19.84
CA TRP A 209 -18.04 7.47 20.96
C TRP A 209 -17.79 8.97 20.71
N SER A 210 -17.38 9.36 19.49
CA SER A 210 -17.18 10.76 19.12
C SER A 210 -18.44 11.65 19.20
N VAL A 211 -19.63 11.05 19.04
CA VAL A 211 -20.92 11.75 19.17
C VAL A 211 -21.58 11.57 20.54
N GLY A 212 -20.88 10.94 21.50
CA GLY A 212 -21.36 10.76 22.88
C GLY A 212 -22.37 9.64 23.10
N LEU A 213 -22.59 8.74 22.12
CA LEU A 213 -23.49 7.58 22.27
C LEU A 213 -22.82 6.39 22.97
N ILE A 214 -21.49 6.33 22.93
CA ILE A 214 -20.67 5.39 23.71
C ILE A 214 -19.83 6.22 24.68
N SER A 215 -19.75 5.81 25.94
CA SER A 215 -19.02 6.55 26.99
C SER A 215 -17.53 6.24 27.03
N HIS A 216 -17.13 5.05 26.61
CA HIS A 216 -15.76 4.57 26.74
C HIS A 216 -15.41 3.55 25.65
N ILE A 217 -14.17 3.61 25.18
CA ILE A 217 -13.55 2.58 24.35
C ILE A 217 -12.24 2.20 25.03
N ASP A 218 -12.10 0.90 25.34
CA ASP A 218 -10.84 0.38 25.90
C ASP A 218 -9.69 0.56 24.89
N PRO A 219 -8.60 1.26 25.24
CA PRO A 219 -7.51 1.52 24.30
C PRO A 219 -6.77 0.28 23.81
N LEU A 220 -6.67 -0.77 24.63
CA LEU A 220 -6.01 -2.01 24.23
C LEU A 220 -6.86 -2.76 23.21
N MET A 221 -8.16 -2.91 23.47
CA MET A 221 -9.13 -3.46 22.53
C MET A 221 -9.12 -2.67 21.22
N TYR A 222 -9.10 -1.33 21.29
CA TYR A 222 -9.00 -0.50 20.09
C TYR A 222 -7.78 -0.88 19.27
N LYS A 223 -6.59 -0.93 19.86
CA LYS A 223 -5.36 -1.29 19.15
C LYS A 223 -5.42 -2.69 18.55
N VAL A 224 -5.93 -3.68 19.29
CA VAL A 224 -6.05 -5.06 18.82
C VAL A 224 -6.90 -5.14 17.56
N VAL A 225 -8.12 -4.56 17.58
CA VAL A 225 -9.03 -4.61 16.42
C VAL A 225 -8.53 -3.69 15.31
N TRP A 226 -7.99 -2.53 15.65
CA TRP A 226 -7.46 -1.57 14.68
C TRP A 226 -6.31 -2.15 13.89
N TRP A 227 -5.40 -2.91 14.50
CA TRP A 227 -4.31 -3.55 13.76
C TRP A 227 -4.76 -4.72 12.89
N GLY A 228 -5.92 -5.32 13.16
CA GLY A 228 -6.61 -6.19 12.21
C GLY A 228 -6.91 -5.47 10.88
N MET A 229 -7.31 -4.19 10.94
CA MET A 229 -7.44 -3.34 9.75
C MET A 229 -6.09 -2.79 9.25
N GLY A 230 -5.32 -2.16 10.13
CA GLY A 230 -4.10 -1.43 9.77
C GLY A 230 -3.06 -2.33 9.13
N HIS A 231 -2.82 -3.52 9.68
CA HIS A 231 -1.88 -4.48 9.10
C HIS A 231 -2.39 -5.00 7.76
N SER A 232 -3.65 -5.43 7.70
CA SER A 232 -4.24 -6.04 6.51
C SER A 232 -4.33 -5.06 5.33
N SER A 233 -4.50 -3.76 5.59
CA SER A 233 -4.44 -2.73 4.55
C SER A 233 -3.13 -2.76 3.75
N GLN A 234 -2.00 -2.99 4.43
CA GLN A 234 -0.70 -3.11 3.78
C GLN A 234 -0.55 -4.41 3.01
N GLN A 235 -1.38 -5.41 3.30
CA GLN A 235 -1.39 -6.68 2.59
C GLN A 235 -2.21 -6.63 1.30
N ILE A 236 -3.18 -5.72 1.22
CA ILE A 236 -3.80 -5.35 -0.06
C ILE A 236 -2.71 -4.84 -1.00
N ASN A 237 -1.90 -3.89 -0.52
CA ASN A 237 -0.77 -3.31 -1.25
C ASN A 237 0.21 -4.39 -1.73
N VAL A 238 0.57 -5.33 -0.86
CA VAL A 238 1.49 -6.44 -1.19
C VAL A 238 0.93 -7.32 -2.29
N ALA A 239 -0.32 -7.78 -2.15
CA ALA A 239 -0.94 -8.63 -3.16
C ALA A 239 -1.06 -7.90 -4.51
N ALA A 240 -1.44 -6.62 -4.49
CA ALA A 240 -1.60 -5.77 -5.66
C ALA A 240 -0.28 -5.51 -6.39
N HIS A 241 0.79 -5.11 -5.67
CA HIS A 241 2.06 -4.82 -6.35
C HIS A 241 2.73 -6.10 -6.88
N ILE A 242 2.56 -7.25 -6.23
CA ILE A 242 3.07 -8.52 -6.78
C ILE A 242 2.32 -8.88 -8.06
N ALA A 243 1.00 -8.64 -8.11
CA ALA A 243 0.23 -8.82 -9.33
C ALA A 243 0.75 -7.93 -10.47
N VAL A 244 1.13 -6.69 -10.13
CA VAL A 244 1.80 -5.76 -11.05
C VAL A 244 3.17 -6.28 -11.49
N TRP A 245 3.99 -6.84 -10.60
CA TRP A 245 5.28 -7.42 -10.98
C TRP A 245 5.12 -8.57 -11.99
N TYR A 246 4.18 -9.49 -11.76
CA TYR A 246 3.85 -10.54 -12.74
C TYR A 246 3.30 -9.97 -14.04
N ALA A 247 2.48 -8.92 -13.98
CA ALA A 247 1.96 -8.26 -15.17
C ALA A 247 3.09 -7.66 -16.02
N ILE A 248 4.02 -6.93 -15.40
CA ILE A 248 5.16 -6.32 -16.09
C ILE A 248 6.09 -7.40 -16.67
N ALA A 249 6.36 -8.48 -15.93
CA ALA A 249 7.13 -9.61 -16.44
C ALA A 249 6.48 -10.22 -17.70
N ALA A 250 5.16 -10.42 -17.68
CA ALA A 250 4.41 -10.92 -18.83
C ALA A 250 4.43 -9.93 -20.02
N ILE A 251 4.19 -8.65 -19.76
CA ILE A 251 4.10 -7.59 -20.79
C ILE A 251 5.44 -7.39 -21.51
N LEU A 252 6.53 -7.24 -20.76
CA LEU A 252 7.82 -6.88 -21.36
C LEU A 252 8.60 -8.08 -21.91
N PHE A 253 8.44 -9.25 -21.31
CA PHE A 253 9.25 -10.41 -21.65
C PHE A 253 8.45 -11.55 -22.29
N GLY A 254 7.12 -11.51 -22.27
CA GLY A 254 6.28 -12.68 -22.55
C GLY A 254 6.48 -13.78 -21.49
N ALA A 255 6.91 -13.41 -20.28
CA ALA A 255 7.24 -14.36 -19.24
C ALA A 255 5.97 -15.07 -18.74
N LYS A 256 6.14 -16.36 -18.44
CA LYS A 256 5.14 -17.18 -17.75
C LYS A 256 5.69 -17.59 -16.38
N PRO A 257 4.86 -17.66 -15.33
CA PRO A 257 5.31 -18.14 -14.02
C PRO A 257 6.00 -19.49 -14.14
N LEU A 258 7.10 -19.70 -13.40
CA LEU A 258 7.82 -21.00 -13.38
C LEU A 258 6.88 -22.13 -12.94
N SER A 259 6.01 -21.85 -11.97
CA SER A 259 4.91 -22.70 -11.59
C SER A 259 3.71 -21.84 -11.18
N GLU A 260 2.61 -21.96 -11.92
CA GLU A 260 1.36 -21.30 -11.57
C GLU A 260 0.80 -21.81 -10.25
N LYS A 261 0.89 -23.12 -9.99
CA LYS A 261 0.39 -23.72 -8.74
C LYS A 261 1.11 -23.12 -7.54
N VAL A 262 2.44 -23.06 -7.57
CA VAL A 262 3.25 -22.50 -6.48
C VAL A 262 2.95 -21.00 -6.29
N SER A 263 2.86 -20.24 -7.38
CA SER A 263 2.54 -18.81 -7.32
C SER A 263 1.13 -18.55 -6.74
N ARG A 264 0.14 -19.37 -7.10
CA ARG A 264 -1.22 -19.27 -6.52
C ARG A 264 -1.24 -19.70 -5.06
N CYS A 265 -0.50 -20.74 -4.68
CA CYS A 265 -0.38 -21.15 -3.28
C CYS A 265 0.24 -20.02 -2.41
N ALA A 266 1.22 -19.28 -2.91
CA ALA A 266 1.79 -18.13 -2.20
C ALA A 266 0.78 -17.00 -1.98
N TYR A 267 -0.08 -16.72 -2.95
CA TYR A 267 -1.21 -15.81 -2.73
C TYR A 267 -2.23 -16.35 -1.71
N LEU A 268 -2.41 -17.67 -1.59
CA LEU A 268 -3.29 -18.24 -0.55
C LEU A 268 -2.68 -18.10 0.85
N THR A 269 -1.36 -18.21 1.01
CA THR A 269 -0.72 -18.00 2.32
C THR A 269 -0.95 -16.57 2.83
N TYR A 270 -1.07 -15.60 1.93
CA TYR A 270 -1.44 -14.22 2.28
C TYR A 270 -2.83 -14.10 2.89
N ILE A 271 -3.81 -14.82 2.34
CA ILE A 271 -5.18 -14.79 2.84
C ILE A 271 -5.26 -15.36 4.26
N PHE A 272 -4.58 -16.48 4.53
CA PHE A 272 -4.67 -17.18 5.81
C PHE A 272 -3.75 -16.61 6.90
N PHE A 273 -2.49 -16.34 6.56
CA PHE A 273 -1.45 -16.15 7.57
C PHE A 273 -1.01 -14.70 7.75
N LEU A 274 -1.30 -13.79 6.81
CA LEU A 274 -0.95 -12.39 7.04
C LEU A 274 -1.86 -11.72 8.07
N GLN A 275 -3.10 -12.18 8.24
CA GLN A 275 -4.01 -11.55 9.21
C GLN A 275 -3.59 -11.82 10.65
N ILE A 276 -3.09 -13.03 10.93
CA ILE A 276 -2.55 -13.39 12.24
C ILE A 276 -1.24 -12.66 12.55
N ALA A 277 -0.46 -12.28 11.53
CA ALA A 277 0.77 -11.52 11.71
C ALA A 277 0.54 -10.10 12.25
N SER A 278 -0.70 -9.57 12.20
CA SER A 278 -1.05 -8.25 12.75
C SER A 278 -0.63 -8.05 14.21
N ALA A 279 -0.50 -9.14 14.99
CA ALA A 279 -0.02 -9.12 16.36
C ALA A 279 1.38 -8.49 16.53
N HIS A 280 2.21 -8.41 15.48
CA HIS A 280 3.53 -7.78 15.59
C HIS A 280 3.47 -6.29 15.89
N HIS A 281 2.32 -5.65 15.66
CA HIS A 281 2.10 -4.25 16.03
C HIS A 281 1.78 -4.07 17.52
N LEU A 282 1.55 -5.18 18.25
CA LEU A 282 1.09 -5.21 19.63
C LEU A 282 2.14 -5.81 20.59
N LEU A 283 3.38 -6.01 20.13
CA LEU A 283 4.43 -6.71 20.87
C LEU A 283 4.80 -6.04 22.19
N VAL A 284 4.67 -4.72 22.27
CA VAL A 284 4.93 -3.96 23.50
C VAL A 284 3.66 -3.63 24.30
N GLU A 285 2.50 -4.08 23.85
CA GLU A 285 1.25 -3.81 24.55
C GLU A 285 1.14 -4.68 25.81
N PRO A 286 0.63 -4.10 26.93
CA PRO A 286 0.28 -4.87 28.10
C PRO A 286 -0.97 -5.73 27.83
N GLY A 287 -1.17 -6.81 28.58
CA GLY A 287 -2.40 -7.61 28.53
C GLY A 287 -2.46 -8.70 27.45
N LEU A 288 -1.45 -8.81 26.58
CA LEU A 288 -1.31 -9.94 25.66
C LEU A 288 -0.27 -10.95 26.19
N SER A 289 -0.64 -12.23 26.21
CA SER A 289 0.27 -13.28 26.68
C SER A 289 1.48 -13.46 25.75
N SER A 290 2.64 -13.82 26.30
CA SER A 290 3.83 -14.12 25.50
C SER A 290 3.56 -15.26 24.50
N ALA A 291 2.73 -16.24 24.87
CA ALA A 291 2.32 -17.31 23.96
C ALA A 291 1.57 -16.78 22.72
N PHE A 292 0.65 -15.83 22.90
CA PHE A 292 -0.04 -15.17 21.79
C PHE A 292 0.95 -14.41 20.89
N LYS A 293 1.85 -13.63 21.49
CA LYS A 293 2.87 -12.85 20.76
C LYS A 293 3.77 -13.78 19.93
N ILE A 294 4.40 -14.76 20.57
CA ILE A 294 5.33 -15.71 19.93
C ILE A 294 4.64 -16.51 18.83
N PHE A 295 3.44 -17.04 19.06
CA PHE A 295 2.74 -17.83 18.04
C PHE A 295 2.46 -17.01 16.78
N ASN A 296 1.89 -15.82 16.95
CA ASN A 296 1.48 -14.99 15.82
C ASN A 296 2.68 -14.40 15.08
N THR A 297 3.71 -13.93 15.79
CA THR A 297 4.83 -13.20 15.17
C THR A 297 6.04 -14.06 14.82
N SER A 298 6.05 -15.33 15.23
CA SER A 298 7.03 -16.32 14.76
C SER A 298 6.35 -17.33 13.83
N TYR A 299 5.68 -18.34 14.39
CA TYR A 299 5.17 -19.48 13.61
C TYR A 299 4.15 -19.06 12.55
N GLY A 300 3.18 -18.21 12.91
CA GLY A 300 2.18 -17.70 11.98
C GLY A 300 2.78 -16.79 10.92
N MET A 301 3.56 -15.79 11.34
CA MET A 301 4.20 -14.84 10.46
C MET A 301 5.18 -15.49 9.47
N TYR A 302 5.93 -16.53 9.85
CA TYR A 302 6.85 -17.21 8.92
C TYR A 302 6.13 -17.88 7.74
N LEU A 303 4.93 -18.41 7.96
CA LEU A 303 4.09 -18.93 6.86
C LEU A 303 3.60 -17.81 5.93
N ALA A 304 3.41 -16.61 6.46
CA ALA A 304 3.07 -15.43 5.68
C ALA A 304 4.27 -14.94 4.84
N VAL A 305 5.46 -14.90 5.46
CA VAL A 305 6.74 -14.54 4.83
C VAL A 305 7.10 -15.51 3.70
N LEU A 306 6.78 -16.80 3.86
CA LEU A 306 6.98 -17.82 2.83
C LEU A 306 6.33 -17.41 1.49
N GLY A 307 5.12 -16.87 1.51
CA GLY A 307 4.45 -16.38 0.30
C GLY A 307 5.26 -15.30 -0.42
N SER A 308 5.79 -14.33 0.34
CA SER A 308 6.63 -13.25 -0.20
C SER A 308 7.96 -13.75 -0.73
N MET A 309 8.58 -14.73 -0.06
CA MET A 309 9.81 -15.34 -0.56
C MET A 309 9.58 -16.11 -1.86
N ILE A 310 8.46 -16.84 -1.97
CA ILE A 310 8.09 -17.55 -3.21
C ILE A 310 7.92 -16.56 -4.37
N HIS A 311 7.19 -15.46 -4.16
CA HIS A 311 7.03 -14.45 -5.20
C HIS A 311 8.34 -13.72 -5.52
N GLY A 312 9.13 -13.39 -4.50
CA GLY A 312 10.44 -12.78 -4.63
C GLY A 312 11.44 -13.62 -5.44
N LEU A 313 11.29 -14.94 -5.46
CA LEU A 313 12.08 -15.84 -6.32
C LEU A 313 11.42 -16.10 -7.69
N THR A 314 10.09 -16.28 -7.71
CA THR A 314 9.37 -16.69 -8.92
C THR A 314 9.27 -15.57 -9.96
N VAL A 315 9.13 -14.32 -9.52
CA VAL A 315 9.07 -13.15 -10.42
C VAL A 315 10.40 -12.93 -11.16
N PRO A 316 11.57 -12.78 -10.51
CA PRO A 316 12.82 -12.67 -11.25
C PRO A 316 13.13 -13.97 -12.00
N GLY A 317 12.80 -15.13 -11.43
CA GLY A 317 13.00 -16.42 -12.09
C GLY A 317 12.21 -16.57 -13.41
N CYS A 318 10.99 -16.02 -13.50
CA CYS A 318 10.24 -16.06 -14.75
C CYS A 318 10.81 -15.10 -15.82
N ILE A 319 11.35 -13.95 -15.40
CA ILE A 319 12.05 -13.02 -16.29
C ILE A 319 13.35 -13.66 -16.79
N GLU A 320 14.13 -14.27 -15.89
CA GLU A 320 15.35 -15.00 -16.24
C GLU A 320 15.05 -16.11 -17.25
N ALA A 321 14.05 -16.95 -16.98
CA ALA A 321 13.67 -18.03 -17.89
C ALA A 321 13.23 -17.51 -19.27
N ALA A 322 12.51 -16.38 -19.32
CA ALA A 322 12.10 -15.76 -20.58
C ALA A 322 13.31 -15.18 -21.36
N GLN A 323 14.25 -14.54 -20.67
CA GLN A 323 15.47 -13.99 -21.28
C GLN A 323 16.41 -15.09 -21.77
N ARG A 324 16.58 -16.17 -21.00
CA ARG A 324 17.38 -17.34 -21.39
C ARG A 324 16.84 -18.02 -22.64
N LYS A 325 15.51 -18.13 -22.77
CA LYS A 325 14.86 -18.59 -24.01
C LYS A 325 15.12 -17.69 -25.22
N LYS A 326 15.43 -16.41 -25.01
CA LYS A 326 15.85 -15.46 -26.05
C LYS A 326 17.35 -15.52 -26.36
N GLY A 327 18.11 -16.41 -25.73
CA GLY A 327 19.53 -16.64 -25.99
C GLY A 327 20.50 -15.99 -25.00
N PHE A 328 20.02 -15.26 -23.99
CA PHE A 328 20.86 -14.64 -22.95
C PHE A 328 21.30 -15.67 -21.89
N ASN A 329 22.15 -16.61 -22.27
CA ASN A 329 22.52 -17.80 -21.48
C ASN A 329 23.92 -17.77 -20.84
N ASN A 330 24.71 -16.71 -21.07
CA ASN A 330 26.10 -16.63 -20.62
C ASN A 330 26.19 -16.33 -19.11
N GLY A 331 26.51 -17.37 -18.34
CA GLY A 331 26.76 -17.27 -16.90
C GLY A 331 25.53 -16.89 -16.07
N LEU A 332 25.79 -16.36 -14.87
CA LEU A 332 24.75 -16.10 -13.86
C LEU A 332 23.93 -14.83 -14.11
N PHE A 333 24.52 -13.81 -14.75
CA PHE A 333 23.95 -12.44 -14.74
C PHE A 333 23.70 -11.83 -16.12
N GLU A 334 23.97 -12.53 -17.23
CA GLU A 334 23.71 -11.96 -18.56
C GLU A 334 22.23 -11.60 -18.76
N TRP A 335 21.31 -12.48 -18.35
CA TRP A 335 19.86 -12.25 -18.46
C TRP A 335 19.42 -10.92 -17.84
N LEU A 336 20.05 -10.55 -16.73
CA LEU A 336 19.77 -9.33 -15.97
C LEU A 336 20.49 -8.11 -16.56
N ARG A 337 21.77 -8.24 -16.92
CA ARG A 337 22.54 -7.15 -17.57
C ARG A 337 21.94 -6.75 -18.91
N LYS A 338 21.36 -7.71 -19.65
CA LYS A 338 20.70 -7.50 -20.94
C LYS A 338 19.21 -7.17 -20.81
N ALA A 339 18.68 -7.06 -19.59
CA ALA A 339 17.32 -6.59 -19.39
C ALA A 339 17.19 -5.09 -19.73
N PRO A 340 15.98 -4.59 -20.08
CA PRO A 340 15.79 -3.25 -20.61
C PRO A 340 15.80 -2.19 -19.49
N TRP A 341 16.94 -1.96 -18.83
CA TRP A 341 17.08 -0.97 -17.75
C TRP A 341 16.75 0.47 -18.16
N GLY A 342 16.89 0.80 -19.45
CA GLY A 342 16.43 2.08 -20.00
C GLY A 342 14.91 2.19 -20.21
N ASN A 343 14.13 1.15 -19.92
CA ASN A 343 12.67 1.16 -19.93
C ASN A 343 12.16 1.40 -18.49
N PRO A 344 11.43 2.49 -18.22
CA PRO A 344 11.01 2.82 -16.86
C PRO A 344 10.03 1.83 -16.24
N ILE A 345 9.29 1.09 -17.08
CA ILE A 345 8.41 0.00 -16.63
C ILE A 345 9.25 -1.12 -16.00
N PHE A 346 10.38 -1.48 -16.63
CA PHE A 346 11.25 -2.54 -16.11
C PHE A 346 12.07 -2.05 -14.92
N SER A 347 12.76 -0.92 -15.04
CA SER A 347 13.64 -0.42 -13.97
C SER A 347 12.87 -0.11 -12.70
N GLY A 348 11.67 0.50 -12.80
CA GLY A 348 10.80 0.73 -11.64
C GLY A 348 10.34 -0.57 -10.98
N MET A 349 9.85 -1.53 -11.76
CA MET A 349 9.44 -2.83 -11.21
C MET A 349 10.59 -3.57 -10.53
N PHE A 350 11.77 -3.62 -11.16
CA PHE A 350 12.89 -4.38 -10.63
C PHE A 350 13.50 -3.70 -9.39
N LEU A 351 13.60 -2.37 -9.37
CA LEU A 351 13.98 -1.62 -8.17
C LEU A 351 12.96 -1.82 -7.04
N SER A 352 11.67 -1.82 -7.37
CA SER A 352 10.60 -2.12 -6.42
C SER A 352 10.78 -3.49 -5.78
N LEU A 353 11.03 -4.51 -6.58
CA LEU A 353 11.28 -5.87 -6.11
C LEU A 353 12.47 -5.96 -5.16
N ILE A 354 13.60 -5.36 -5.55
CA ILE A 354 14.83 -5.42 -4.74
C ILE A 354 14.68 -4.64 -3.44
N LEU A 355 14.19 -3.40 -3.49
CA LEU A 355 14.04 -2.56 -2.30
C LEU A 355 12.97 -3.12 -1.36
N PHE A 356 11.84 -3.59 -1.89
CA PHE A 356 10.83 -4.27 -1.09
C PHE A 356 11.42 -5.52 -0.43
N GLY A 357 12.08 -6.40 -1.17
CA GLY A 357 12.57 -7.67 -0.65
C GLY A 357 13.67 -7.51 0.39
N PHE A 358 14.75 -6.80 0.04
CA PHE A 358 15.95 -6.71 0.86
C PHE A 358 15.85 -5.65 1.96
N LEU A 359 15.24 -4.50 1.68
CA LEU A 359 15.16 -3.42 2.64
C LEU A 359 13.87 -3.50 3.47
N GLY A 360 12.72 -3.66 2.81
CA GLY A 360 11.43 -3.76 3.49
C GLY A 360 11.17 -5.13 4.15
N GLY A 361 11.35 -6.21 3.40
CA GLY A 361 10.99 -7.57 3.79
C GLY A 361 11.85 -8.08 4.93
N ILE A 362 13.18 -8.00 4.79
CA ILE A 362 14.12 -8.41 5.84
C ILE A 362 13.87 -7.63 7.13
N SER A 363 13.79 -6.29 7.06
CA SER A 363 13.53 -5.47 8.25
C SER A 363 12.17 -5.78 8.88
N GLY A 364 11.14 -6.07 8.08
CA GLY A 364 9.82 -6.47 8.58
C GLY A 364 9.85 -7.78 9.35
N VAL A 365 10.58 -8.78 8.85
CA VAL A 365 10.81 -10.05 9.55
C VAL A 365 11.52 -9.82 10.87
N THR A 366 12.59 -9.03 10.85
CA THR A 366 13.37 -8.67 12.04
C THR A 366 12.53 -7.95 13.08
N MET A 367 11.64 -7.03 12.67
CA MET A 367 10.74 -6.30 13.56
C MET A 367 9.64 -7.16 14.18
N GLY A 368 9.31 -8.32 13.59
CA GLY A 368 8.35 -9.28 14.15
C GLY A 368 8.86 -10.01 15.40
N VAL A 369 10.17 -9.97 15.65
CA VAL A 369 10.80 -10.58 16.82
C VAL A 369 10.62 -9.68 18.03
N GLU A 370 9.98 -10.17 19.10
CA GLU A 370 9.61 -9.37 20.28
C GLU A 370 10.79 -8.63 20.91
N GLN A 371 11.92 -9.32 21.11
CA GLN A 371 13.13 -8.74 21.72
C GLN A 371 13.70 -7.60 20.88
N ILE A 372 13.67 -7.75 19.55
CA ILE A 372 14.15 -6.72 18.64
C ILE A 372 13.15 -5.57 18.60
N ASN A 373 11.85 -5.87 18.51
CA ASN A 373 10.78 -4.89 18.49
C ASN A 373 10.90 -3.95 19.70
N ILE A 374 11.09 -4.47 20.92
CA ILE A 374 11.21 -3.64 22.13
C ILE A 374 12.31 -2.56 22.00
N MET A 375 13.41 -2.84 21.30
CA MET A 375 14.51 -1.87 21.12
C MET A 375 14.21 -0.77 20.11
N ILE A 376 13.42 -1.07 19.07
CA ILE A 376 13.16 -0.17 17.93
C ILE A 376 11.70 0.31 17.86
N HIS A 377 10.84 -0.15 18.76
CA HIS A 377 9.43 0.20 18.80
C HIS A 377 9.29 1.71 18.99
N ASN A 378 8.41 2.33 18.19
CA ASN A 378 8.21 3.78 18.17
C ASN A 378 9.48 4.63 17.95
N THR A 379 10.55 4.07 17.40
CA THR A 379 11.62 4.87 16.80
C THR A 379 11.32 5.16 15.34
N ILE A 380 12.10 6.05 14.72
CA ILE A 380 12.06 6.35 13.29
C ILE A 380 12.45 5.13 12.42
N TYR A 381 12.92 4.03 13.04
CA TYR A 381 13.10 2.75 12.37
C TYR A 381 11.81 2.25 11.72
N VAL A 382 10.69 2.34 12.45
CA VAL A 382 9.39 1.86 11.96
C VAL A 382 8.99 2.59 10.67
N PRO A 383 9.05 3.94 10.59
CA PRO A 383 9.02 4.68 9.33
C PRO A 383 10.01 4.27 8.27
N GLY A 384 11.29 4.06 8.60
CA GLY A 384 12.25 3.60 7.60
C GLY A 384 11.84 2.26 6.97
N HIS A 385 11.41 1.30 7.78
CA HIS A 385 10.88 0.02 7.31
C HIS A 385 9.66 0.21 6.39
N PHE A 386 8.64 0.97 6.80
CA PHE A 386 7.43 1.07 5.98
C PHE A 386 7.61 1.93 4.72
N HIS A 387 8.56 2.86 4.68
CA HIS A 387 8.92 3.54 3.43
C HIS A 387 9.62 2.57 2.47
N ALA A 388 10.42 1.63 2.97
CA ALA A 388 11.00 0.58 2.14
C ALA A 388 9.94 -0.40 1.59
N THR A 389 8.87 -0.68 2.33
CA THR A 389 7.79 -1.57 1.84
C THR A 389 6.78 -0.83 0.96
N VAL A 390 6.24 0.30 1.41
CA VAL A 390 5.13 1.00 0.73
C VAL A 390 5.64 1.95 -0.34
N ALA A 391 6.62 2.81 -0.05
CA ALA A 391 7.12 3.75 -1.04
C ALA A 391 8.02 3.04 -2.06
N ALA A 392 9.09 2.39 -1.60
CA ALA A 392 10.02 1.73 -2.50
C ALA A 392 9.45 0.46 -3.14
N GLY A 393 8.60 -0.31 -2.44
CA GLY A 393 7.91 -1.46 -3.01
C GLY A 393 6.66 -1.07 -3.81
N THR A 394 5.55 -0.84 -3.11
CA THR A 394 4.22 -0.67 -3.74
C THR A 394 4.15 0.55 -4.66
N THR A 395 4.57 1.72 -4.19
CA THR A 395 4.47 2.97 -4.94
C THR A 395 5.29 2.93 -6.21
N LEU A 396 6.53 2.46 -6.13
CA LEU A 396 7.37 2.33 -7.29
C LEU A 396 6.86 1.29 -8.31
N ALA A 397 6.24 0.19 -7.85
CA ALA A 397 5.57 -0.75 -8.76
C ALA A 397 4.38 -0.11 -9.48
N PHE A 398 3.55 0.65 -8.76
CA PHE A 398 2.39 1.34 -9.32
C PHE A 398 2.82 2.45 -10.30
N MET A 399 3.89 3.18 -9.99
CA MET A 399 4.53 4.11 -10.94
C MET A 399 5.02 3.38 -12.19
N ALA A 400 5.69 2.24 -12.03
CA ALA A 400 6.24 1.47 -13.14
C ALA A 400 5.16 1.01 -14.12
N ILE A 401 4.06 0.44 -13.64
CA ILE A 401 2.95 0.02 -14.52
C ILE A 401 2.20 1.21 -15.11
N THR A 402 2.19 2.38 -14.46
CA THR A 402 1.56 3.59 -15.00
C THR A 402 2.17 4.00 -16.35
N TYR A 403 3.49 3.84 -16.53
CA TYR A 403 4.14 4.10 -17.82
C TYR A 403 3.66 3.20 -18.96
N PHE A 404 3.14 2.01 -18.64
CA PHE A 404 2.44 1.15 -19.60
C PHE A 404 0.97 1.54 -19.77
N LEU A 405 0.28 1.86 -18.67
CA LEU A 405 -1.15 2.18 -18.68
C LEU A 405 -1.48 3.49 -19.41
N VAL A 406 -0.57 4.47 -19.40
CA VAL A 406 -0.80 5.77 -20.07
C VAL A 406 -1.07 5.59 -21.58
N PRO A 407 -0.18 4.95 -22.36
CA PRO A 407 -0.47 4.67 -23.78
C PRO A 407 -1.71 3.78 -23.99
N VAL A 408 -1.90 2.76 -23.15
CA VAL A 408 -2.98 1.77 -23.32
C VAL A 408 -4.36 2.37 -23.07
N LEU A 409 -4.50 3.13 -22.00
CA LEU A 409 -5.77 3.71 -21.59
C LEU A 409 -5.98 5.07 -22.25
N PHE A 410 -5.00 5.97 -22.25
CA PHE A 410 -5.19 7.33 -22.74
C PHE A 410 -4.93 7.47 -24.24
N GLY A 411 -4.29 6.49 -24.89
CA GLY A 411 -3.93 6.58 -26.30
C GLY A 411 -2.92 7.70 -26.58
N ARG A 412 -2.11 8.05 -25.57
CA ARG A 412 -1.14 9.15 -25.63
C ARG A 412 0.26 8.67 -25.32
N GLU A 413 1.23 9.28 -25.99
CA GLU A 413 2.63 9.09 -25.67
C GLU A 413 3.01 9.78 -24.35
N LEU A 414 4.10 9.32 -23.73
CA LEU A 414 4.62 9.93 -22.52
C LEU A 414 5.26 11.29 -22.83
N ILE A 415 4.87 12.30 -22.05
CA ILE A 415 5.52 13.61 -22.07
C ILE A 415 6.87 13.49 -21.33
N LEU A 416 7.95 14.03 -21.90
CA LEU A 416 9.30 13.97 -21.34
C LEU A 416 9.81 12.53 -21.08
N PRO A 417 9.94 11.68 -22.11
CA PRO A 417 10.37 10.29 -21.94
C PRO A 417 11.74 10.15 -21.28
N GLY A 418 12.64 11.13 -21.41
CA GLY A 418 13.91 11.17 -20.69
C GLY A 418 13.74 11.24 -19.17
N LEU A 419 12.81 12.06 -18.68
CA LEU A 419 12.51 12.15 -17.25
C LEU A 419 11.81 10.89 -16.75
N ALA A 420 10.91 10.31 -17.55
CA ALA A 420 10.28 9.03 -17.24
C ALA A 420 11.32 7.92 -17.02
N LYS A 421 12.37 7.85 -17.85
CA LYS A 421 13.48 6.88 -17.68
C LYS A 421 14.28 7.09 -16.39
N LEU A 422 14.44 8.34 -15.97
CA LEU A 422 15.23 8.71 -14.80
C LEU A 422 14.44 8.56 -13.48
N GLN A 423 13.12 8.78 -13.53
CA GLN A 423 12.25 8.80 -12.35
C GLN A 423 12.33 7.54 -11.47
N PRO A 424 12.33 6.30 -12.01
CA PRO A 424 12.47 5.10 -11.18
C PRO A 424 13.73 5.08 -10.34
N TYR A 425 14.84 5.58 -10.88
CA TYR A 425 16.12 5.64 -10.18
C TYR A 425 16.13 6.74 -9.13
N LEU A 426 15.69 7.94 -9.47
CA LEU A 426 15.62 9.05 -8.51
C LEU A 426 14.71 8.72 -7.34
N PHE A 427 13.49 8.26 -7.63
CA PHE A 427 12.53 7.91 -6.59
C PHE A 427 12.95 6.65 -5.84
N GLY A 428 13.26 5.57 -6.54
CA GLY A 428 13.60 4.29 -5.92
C GLY A 428 14.86 4.36 -5.06
N LEU A 429 15.98 4.86 -5.62
CA LEU A 429 17.22 4.98 -4.86
C LEU A 429 17.11 6.06 -3.79
N GLY A 430 16.45 7.19 -4.07
CA GLY A 430 16.21 8.24 -3.09
C GLY A 430 15.43 7.73 -1.88
N MET A 431 14.31 7.03 -2.11
CA MET A 431 13.52 6.43 -1.04
C MET A 431 14.24 5.28 -0.34
N GLY A 432 15.06 4.50 -1.06
CA GLY A 432 15.88 3.44 -0.47
C GLY A 432 16.92 4.00 0.50
N VAL A 433 17.64 5.05 0.08
CA VAL A 433 18.61 5.77 0.93
C VAL A 433 17.91 6.41 2.12
N PHE A 434 16.80 7.11 1.88
CA PHE A 434 16.02 7.74 2.95
C PHE A 434 15.55 6.71 3.99
N SER A 435 15.00 5.58 3.54
CA SER A 435 14.54 4.49 4.40
C SER A 435 15.68 3.88 5.22
N LEU A 436 16.85 3.67 4.60
CA LEU A 436 18.03 3.14 5.27
C LEU A 436 18.53 4.08 6.38
N PHE A 437 18.62 5.39 6.11
CA PHE A 437 19.04 6.37 7.11
C PHE A 437 18.02 6.50 8.25
N MET A 438 16.72 6.45 7.96
CA MET A 438 15.69 6.39 8.99
C MET A 438 15.84 5.14 9.87
N MET A 439 16.10 3.97 9.28
CA MET A 439 16.36 2.77 10.07
C MET A 439 17.62 2.90 10.93
N GLY A 440 18.73 3.41 10.38
CA GLY A 440 19.95 3.67 11.15
C GLY A 440 19.73 4.66 12.31
N ALA A 441 19.03 5.78 12.07
CA ALA A 441 18.69 6.72 13.14
C ALA A 441 17.77 6.09 14.19
N GLY A 442 16.87 5.21 13.76
CA GLY A 442 15.97 4.48 14.65
C GLY A 442 16.68 3.46 15.53
N THR A 443 17.78 2.84 15.08
CA THR A 443 18.62 1.99 15.94
C THR A 443 19.38 2.79 17.00
N LEU A 444 19.54 4.10 16.79
CA LEU A 444 20.14 5.03 17.76
C LEU A 444 19.11 5.65 18.71
N GLY A 445 17.84 5.23 18.65
CA GLY A 445 16.78 5.67 19.57
C GLY A 445 16.04 6.94 19.14
N VAL A 446 16.25 7.47 17.92
CA VAL A 446 15.51 8.64 17.45
C VAL A 446 14.02 8.31 17.35
N SER A 447 13.19 9.01 18.13
CA SER A 447 11.74 8.75 18.18
C SER A 447 11.04 9.06 16.85
N ARG A 448 9.95 8.34 16.56
CA ARG A 448 9.00 8.72 15.49
C ARG A 448 7.97 9.70 16.02
N ARG A 449 7.31 10.44 15.11
CA ARG A 449 6.19 11.35 15.46
C ARG A 449 6.57 12.39 16.53
N HIS A 450 7.83 12.82 16.56
CA HIS A 450 8.29 13.93 17.38
C HIS A 450 8.64 15.11 16.49
N TRP A 451 8.13 16.29 16.83
CA TRP A 451 8.31 17.52 16.06
C TRP A 451 9.77 17.98 16.04
N ASP A 452 10.39 18.02 17.21
CA ASP A 452 11.82 18.33 17.37
C ASP A 452 12.62 17.06 17.69
N MET A 453 13.61 16.72 16.87
CA MET A 453 14.47 15.54 17.09
C MET A 453 15.56 15.77 18.14
N ALA A 454 15.93 17.03 18.42
CA ALA A 454 16.97 17.38 19.37
C ALA A 454 16.43 17.54 20.80
N PHE A 455 15.11 17.57 20.98
CA PHE A 455 14.46 17.94 22.23
C PHE A 455 15.03 19.24 22.83
N SER A 456 15.30 20.22 21.97
CA SER A 456 15.91 21.51 22.33
C SER A 456 15.07 22.31 23.32
N ASP A 457 13.77 22.04 23.40
CA ASP A 457 12.84 22.61 24.39
C ASP A 457 12.82 21.85 25.74
N LEU A 458 13.55 20.75 25.90
CA LEU A 458 13.85 20.19 27.23
C LEU A 458 14.85 21.13 27.92
N ARG A 459 14.37 22.29 28.37
CA ARG A 459 14.95 22.97 29.52
C ARG A 459 14.80 21.98 30.67
N THR A 460 15.90 21.28 30.98
CA THR A 460 16.03 20.56 32.24
C THR A 460 15.59 21.51 33.35
N PRO A 461 14.57 21.16 34.16
CA PRO A 461 14.46 21.77 35.46
C PRO A 461 15.81 21.50 36.11
N SER A 462 16.51 22.54 36.52
CA SER A 462 17.75 22.48 37.27
C SER A 462 17.53 21.69 38.56
N LEU A 463 17.57 20.36 38.47
CA LEU A 463 17.74 19.43 39.58
C LEU A 463 19.24 19.33 39.87
N MET A 464 19.86 20.48 40.19
CA MET A 464 20.97 20.48 41.12
C MET A 464 20.36 20.40 42.51
N LEU A 465 20.09 19.18 42.98
CA LEU A 465 20.00 18.94 44.40
C LEU A 465 21.38 19.28 44.98
N PRO A 466 21.50 20.20 45.95
CA PRO A 466 22.77 20.42 46.63
C PRO A 466 23.14 19.12 47.36
N LEU A 467 24.34 18.62 47.10
CA LEU A 467 24.91 17.53 47.90
C LEU A 467 24.95 18.00 49.36
N PRO A 468 24.46 17.20 50.32
CA PRO A 468 24.54 17.57 51.73
C PRO A 468 26.02 17.63 52.15
N SER A 469 26.36 18.72 52.82
CA SER A 469 27.68 19.00 53.41
C SER A 469 28.09 18.00 54.47
#